data_AF-A0A1S2WXS4-F1
#
_entry.id   AF-A0A1S2WXS4-F1
#
_cell.length_a   1.000
_cell.length_b   1.000
_cell.length_c   1.000
_cell.angle_alpha   90.00
_cell.angle_beta   90.00
_cell.angle_gamma   90.00
#
_symmetry.space_group_name_H-M   'P 1'
#
loop_
_entity.id
_entity.type
_entity.pdbx_description
1 polymer ?
#
loop_
_entity_poly.entity_id
_entity_poly.type
_entity_poly.pdbx_seq_one_letter_code
_entity_poly.pdbx_strand_id
1 'polypeptide(L)'
;MSKADHIFNLEEKGLFIDIKDESKGCSTKLESSGKITTNATDSIESSADKQIIKNVKDSKISISEKEIILATKKSSIMLTDDKIVLKIGNSTIVLDDSSISIESNTINIKSSANTNIQASQNIGIKSLNTSVKADVSLNAEGVNINIKGSATASIKGSAATMVG
;
A
#
# COMPACT_ATOMS: atom_id res chain seq x y z
N MET A 1 -31.56 41.75 -7.96
CA MET A 1 -31.72 41.14 -6.63
C MET A 1 -31.25 39.70 -6.74
N SER A 2 -30.32 39.25 -5.90
CA SER A 2 -29.93 37.84 -5.84
C SER A 2 -31.14 37.01 -5.40
N LYS A 3 -31.42 35.89 -6.09
CA LYS A 3 -32.50 34.95 -5.76
C LYS A 3 -31.95 33.84 -4.84
N ALA A 4 -31.34 34.25 -3.74
CA ALA A 4 -30.86 33.29 -2.75
C ALA A 4 -32.01 32.86 -1.83
N ASP A 5 -32.18 31.55 -1.68
CA ASP A 5 -33.12 30.92 -0.77
C ASP A 5 -32.37 30.27 0.40
N HIS A 6 -32.82 30.55 1.61
CA HIS A 6 -32.26 30.00 2.84
C HIS A 6 -33.37 29.30 3.62
N ILE A 7 -33.26 27.99 3.80
CA ILE A 7 -34.22 27.15 4.52
C ILE A 7 -33.55 26.57 5.77
N PHE A 8 -34.27 26.67 6.88
CA PHE A 8 -33.90 26.07 8.17
C PHE A 8 -35.15 25.44 8.78
N ASN A 9 -35.25 24.11 8.69
CA ASN A 9 -36.41 23.36 9.19
C ASN A 9 -36.00 22.42 10.32
N LEU A 10 -36.83 22.35 11.35
CA LEU A 10 -36.76 21.34 12.41
C LEU A 10 -38.10 20.58 12.44
N GLU A 11 -38.10 19.36 11.90
CA GLU A 11 -39.29 18.52 11.74
C GLU A 11 -39.09 17.18 12.47
N GLU A 12 -40.11 16.31 12.56
CA GLU A 12 -39.99 14.95 13.11
C GLU A 12 -38.88 14.12 12.43
N LYS A 13 -38.66 14.39 11.14
CA LYS A 13 -37.62 13.73 10.34
C LYS A 13 -36.22 14.23 10.68
N GLY A 14 -36.07 15.36 11.37
CA GLY A 14 -34.79 15.92 11.80
C GLY A 14 -34.57 17.38 11.39
N LEU A 15 -33.30 17.80 11.40
CA LEU A 15 -32.85 19.14 10.99
C LEU A 15 -32.51 19.14 9.50
N PHE A 16 -33.05 20.11 8.76
CA PHE A 16 -32.76 20.33 7.35
C PHE A 16 -32.31 21.78 7.14
N ILE A 17 -31.07 21.96 6.70
CA ILE A 17 -30.50 23.27 6.34
C ILE A 17 -30.22 23.23 4.83
N ASP A 18 -30.73 24.21 4.10
CA ASP A 18 -30.53 24.34 2.66
C ASP A 18 -30.24 25.80 2.33
N ILE A 19 -29.11 26.06 1.68
CA ILE A 19 -28.70 27.38 1.21
C ILE A 19 -28.52 27.26 -0.29
N LYS A 20 -29.40 27.91 -1.05
CA LYS A 20 -29.43 27.84 -2.51
C LYS A 20 -29.33 29.22 -3.13
N ASP A 21 -28.66 29.27 -4.26
CA ASP A 21 -28.76 30.35 -5.24
C ASP A 21 -29.35 29.76 -6.54
N GLU A 22 -29.49 30.54 -7.60
CA GLU A 22 -30.18 30.13 -8.84
C GLU A 22 -29.71 28.79 -9.43
N SER A 23 -28.43 28.43 -9.26
CA SER A 23 -27.83 27.20 -9.82
C SER A 23 -26.93 26.42 -8.86
N LYS A 24 -26.66 26.95 -7.66
CA LYS A 24 -25.72 26.38 -6.69
C LYS A 24 -26.43 26.14 -5.37
N GLY A 25 -25.90 25.23 -4.56
CA GLY A 25 -26.41 25.08 -3.20
C GLY A 25 -25.52 24.25 -2.29
N CYS A 26 -25.74 24.45 -1.00
CA CYS A 26 -25.20 23.64 0.07
C CYS A 26 -26.36 23.17 0.94
N SER A 27 -26.44 21.86 1.18
CA SER A 27 -27.48 21.30 2.04
C SER A 27 -26.88 20.36 3.08
N THR A 28 -27.41 20.42 4.30
CA THR A 28 -27.07 19.52 5.40
C THR A 28 -28.34 18.97 6.03
N LYS A 29 -28.38 17.66 6.25
CA LYS A 29 -29.50 16.95 6.88
C LYS A 29 -29.00 16.14 8.07
N LEU A 30 -29.62 16.31 9.23
CA LEU A 30 -29.43 15.49 10.42
C LEU A 30 -30.75 14.75 10.69
N GLU A 31 -30.89 13.56 10.14
CA GLU A 31 -32.16 12.83 10.13
C GLU A 31 -32.34 11.94 11.37
N SER A 32 -33.57 11.83 11.87
CA SER A 32 -33.92 10.94 13.00
C SER A 32 -33.74 9.45 12.70
N SER A 33 -33.57 9.09 11.43
CA SER A 33 -33.20 7.74 10.97
C SER A 33 -31.72 7.38 11.21
N GLY A 34 -30.92 8.29 11.78
CA GLY A 34 -29.50 8.08 12.04
C GLY A 34 -28.60 8.42 10.84
N LYS A 35 -29.11 9.15 9.85
CA LYS A 35 -28.35 9.61 8.67
C LYS A 35 -27.90 11.05 8.83
N ILE A 36 -26.65 11.31 8.45
CA ILE A 36 -26.09 12.66 8.30
C ILE A 36 -25.66 12.78 6.85
N THR A 37 -26.19 13.78 6.14
CA THR A 37 -25.86 14.03 4.72
C THR A 37 -25.46 15.48 4.55
N THR A 38 -24.36 15.72 3.86
CA THR A 38 -23.88 17.06 3.49
C THR A 38 -23.56 17.06 2.02
N ASN A 39 -24.13 18.00 1.26
CA ASN A 39 -23.87 18.17 -0.16
C ASN A 39 -23.46 19.62 -0.41
N ALA A 40 -22.51 19.81 -1.33
CA ALA A 40 -22.11 21.09 -1.86
C ALA A 40 -21.95 20.97 -3.38
N THR A 41 -22.24 22.04 -4.12
CA THR A 41 -22.05 22.06 -5.58
C THR A 41 -20.57 22.14 -5.99
N ASP A 42 -19.72 22.70 -5.14
CA ASP A 42 -18.32 23.00 -5.46
C ASP A 42 -17.35 22.14 -4.63
N SER A 43 -17.06 22.53 -3.39
CA SER A 43 -16.15 21.81 -2.50
C SER A 43 -16.67 21.70 -1.07
N ILE A 44 -16.10 20.76 -0.32
CA ILE A 44 -16.18 20.71 1.14
C ILE A 44 -14.74 20.67 1.64
N GLU A 45 -14.29 21.80 2.20
CA GLU A 45 -12.97 21.92 2.81
C GLU A 45 -13.09 21.82 4.32
N SER A 46 -12.20 21.04 4.95
CA SER A 46 -12.24 20.77 6.40
C SER A 46 -10.83 20.61 6.93
N SER A 47 -10.19 21.74 7.25
CA SER A 47 -8.87 21.79 7.89
C SER A 47 -8.96 21.59 9.40
N ALA A 48 -7.86 21.17 10.02
CA ALA A 48 -7.74 21.01 11.46
C ALA A 48 -6.29 21.24 11.91
N ASP A 49 -6.08 21.78 13.12
CA ASP A 49 -4.74 22.11 13.62
C ASP A 49 -3.95 20.89 14.12
N LYS A 50 -4.63 19.80 14.47
CA LYS A 50 -3.99 18.63 15.11
C LYS A 50 -4.32 17.32 14.41
N GLN A 51 -5.62 17.04 14.27
CA GLN A 51 -6.05 15.74 13.77
C GLN A 51 -7.42 15.79 13.10
N ILE A 52 -7.59 14.92 12.10
CA ILE A 52 -8.89 14.52 11.56
C ILE A 52 -9.02 13.02 11.80
N ILE A 53 -10.06 12.58 12.51
CA ILE A 53 -10.30 11.16 12.82
C ILE A 53 -11.71 10.77 12.38
N LYS A 54 -11.80 9.70 11.57
CA LYS A 54 -13.07 9.06 11.18
C LYS A 54 -13.05 7.61 11.66
N ASN A 55 -13.92 7.28 12.61
CA ASN A 55 -14.02 5.94 13.19
C ASN A 55 -15.35 5.28 12.84
N VAL A 56 -15.31 3.98 12.50
CA VAL A 56 -16.47 3.11 12.41
C VAL A 56 -16.12 1.78 13.08
N LYS A 57 -16.53 1.61 14.34
CA LYS A 57 -16.11 0.48 15.19
C LYS A 57 -14.58 0.35 15.22
N ASP A 58 -14.03 -0.78 14.79
CA ASP A 58 -12.58 -1.08 14.77
C ASP A 58 -11.86 -0.50 13.54
N SER A 59 -12.55 0.25 12.67
CA SER A 59 -11.96 0.88 11.48
C SER A 59 -11.70 2.37 11.74
N LYS A 60 -10.50 2.83 11.39
CA LYS A 60 -10.02 4.20 11.61
C LYS A 60 -9.37 4.75 10.34
N ILE A 61 -9.74 5.98 9.98
CA ILE A 61 -8.94 6.85 9.12
C ILE A 61 -8.49 8.03 9.98
N SER A 62 -7.18 8.27 10.09
CA SER A 62 -6.67 9.47 10.75
C SER A 62 -5.61 10.19 9.95
N ILE A 63 -5.63 11.51 10.06
CA ILE A 63 -4.63 12.42 9.52
C ILE A 63 -4.12 13.26 10.70
N SER A 64 -2.81 13.33 10.87
CA SER A 64 -2.12 14.27 11.75
C SER A 64 -1.05 15.02 10.94
N GLU A 65 -0.26 15.86 11.61
CA GLU A 65 0.86 16.59 10.98
C GLU A 65 1.87 15.67 10.27
N LYS A 66 2.12 14.47 10.80
CA LYS A 66 3.21 13.58 10.35
C LYS A 66 2.74 12.23 9.84
N GLU A 67 1.45 11.92 10.00
CA GLU A 67 0.95 10.58 9.74
C GLU A 67 -0.41 10.60 9.07
N ILE A 68 -0.59 9.75 8.07
CA ILE A 68 -1.89 9.34 7.55
C ILE A 68 -2.03 7.84 7.80
N ILE A 69 -3.07 7.44 8.51
CA ILE A 69 -3.34 6.04 8.87
C ILE A 69 -4.70 5.62 8.32
N LEU A 70 -4.71 4.49 7.62
CA LEU A 70 -5.91 3.74 7.25
C LEU A 70 -5.82 2.36 7.93
N ALA A 71 -6.57 2.16 9.00
CA ALA A 71 -6.46 0.96 9.83
C ALA A 71 -7.80 0.26 10.05
N THR A 72 -7.75 -1.06 10.13
CA THR A 72 -8.78 -1.92 10.73
C THR A 72 -8.14 -2.72 11.87
N LYS A 73 -8.90 -3.65 12.46
CA LYS A 73 -8.40 -4.50 13.55
C LYS A 73 -7.10 -5.26 13.26
N LYS A 74 -6.85 -5.68 12.01
CA LYS A 74 -5.72 -6.56 11.64
C LYS A 74 -4.87 -6.04 10.49
N SER A 75 -5.29 -4.95 9.86
CA SER A 75 -4.61 -4.37 8.71
C SER A 75 -4.39 -2.88 8.92
N SER A 76 -3.29 -2.37 8.39
CA SER A 76 -3.01 -0.94 8.39
C SER A 76 -2.18 -0.54 7.17
N ILE A 77 -2.48 0.64 6.65
CA ILE A 77 -1.60 1.42 5.79
C ILE A 77 -1.22 2.66 6.59
N MET A 78 0.08 2.93 6.68
CA MET A 78 0.64 4.09 7.37
C MET A 78 1.54 4.83 6.40
N LEU A 79 1.29 6.13 6.24
CA LEU A 79 2.10 7.06 5.47
C LEU A 79 2.71 8.04 6.46
N THR A 80 4.03 8.07 6.57
CA THR A 80 4.79 9.08 7.32
C THR A 80 5.67 9.87 6.36
N ASP A 81 6.39 10.85 6.88
CA ASP A 81 7.26 11.72 6.07
C ASP A 81 8.35 10.96 5.30
N ASP A 82 8.84 9.85 5.87
CA ASP A 82 10.01 9.09 5.43
C ASP A 82 9.71 7.63 5.06
N LYS A 83 8.47 7.18 5.29
CA LYS A 83 8.12 5.75 5.21
C LYS A 83 6.68 5.49 4.82
N ILE A 84 6.49 4.43 4.05
CA ILE A 84 5.20 3.81 3.79
C ILE A 84 5.20 2.39 4.36
N VAL A 85 4.22 2.07 5.20
CA VAL A 85 4.05 0.73 5.80
C VAL A 85 2.71 0.14 5.43
N LEU A 86 2.73 -1.05 4.83
CA LEU A 86 1.56 -1.90 4.62
C LEU A 86 1.67 -3.13 5.51
N LYS A 87 0.67 -3.36 6.36
CA LYS A 87 0.68 -4.48 7.32
C LYS A 87 -0.62 -5.24 7.28
N ILE A 88 -0.51 -6.58 7.23
CA ILE A 88 -1.62 -7.51 7.44
C ILE A 88 -1.11 -8.65 8.31
N GLY A 89 -1.56 -8.71 9.57
CA GLY A 89 -1.03 -9.67 10.54
C GLY A 89 0.49 -9.55 10.70
N ASN A 90 1.23 -10.62 10.37
CA ASN A 90 2.69 -10.68 10.44
C ASN A 90 3.39 -10.36 9.11
N SER A 91 2.63 -10.17 8.03
CA SER A 91 3.21 -9.78 6.74
C SER A 91 3.30 -8.26 6.66
N THR A 92 4.47 -7.76 6.26
CA THR A 92 4.73 -6.33 6.10
C THR A 92 5.44 -6.02 4.80
N ILE A 93 5.08 -4.88 4.22
CA ILE A 93 5.85 -4.22 3.17
C ILE A 93 6.19 -2.83 3.70
N VAL A 94 7.48 -2.50 3.66
CA VAL A 94 8.03 -1.25 4.16
C VAL A 94 8.80 -0.60 3.02
N LEU A 95 8.44 0.63 2.69
CA LEU A 95 9.17 1.48 1.76
C LEU A 95 9.76 2.61 2.59
N ASP A 96 11.08 2.66 2.65
CA ASP A 96 11.87 3.74 3.25
C ASP A 96 12.66 4.44 2.14
N ASP A 97 13.24 5.61 2.42
CA ASP A 97 13.98 6.44 1.44
C ASP A 97 14.97 5.69 0.55
N SER A 98 15.64 4.67 1.08
CA SER A 98 16.68 3.91 0.38
C SER A 98 16.47 2.41 0.37
N SER A 99 15.29 1.91 0.79
CA SER A 99 15.06 0.48 0.87
C SER A 99 13.61 0.07 0.72
N ILE A 100 13.41 -1.12 0.15
CA ILE A 100 12.13 -1.81 0.14
C ILE A 100 12.32 -3.12 0.89
N SER A 101 11.64 -3.30 2.02
CA SER A 101 11.60 -4.55 2.77
C SER A 101 10.26 -5.25 2.58
N ILE A 102 10.31 -6.56 2.34
CA ILE A 102 9.14 -7.43 2.22
C ILE A 102 9.36 -8.59 3.20
N GLU A 103 8.55 -8.62 4.25
CA GLU A 103 8.64 -9.63 5.30
C GLU A 103 7.34 -10.42 5.37
N SER A 104 7.45 -11.75 5.31
CA SER A 104 6.32 -12.66 5.37
C SER A 104 6.80 -14.06 5.73
N ASN A 105 5.89 -14.88 6.28
CA ASN A 105 6.14 -16.31 6.48
C ASN A 105 6.37 -17.06 5.15
N THR A 106 5.76 -16.58 4.06
CA THR A 106 5.88 -17.19 2.73
C THR A 106 5.79 -16.11 1.67
N ILE A 107 6.67 -16.20 0.68
CA ILE A 107 6.71 -15.30 -0.49
C ILE A 107 6.62 -16.18 -1.74
N ASN A 108 5.54 -16.01 -2.51
CA ASN A 108 5.35 -16.69 -3.79
C ASN A 108 5.45 -15.66 -4.92
N ILE A 109 6.38 -15.87 -5.85
CA ILE A 109 6.58 -15.02 -7.03
C ILE A 109 6.25 -15.85 -8.27
N LYS A 110 5.27 -15.40 -9.05
CA LYS A 110 4.88 -16.02 -10.32
C LYS A 110 5.05 -15.00 -11.44
N SER A 111 5.66 -15.40 -12.55
CA SER A 111 5.74 -14.61 -13.77
C SER A 111 5.23 -15.44 -14.94
N SER A 112 4.62 -14.79 -15.91
CA SER A 112 4.16 -15.42 -17.16
C SER A 112 5.26 -15.48 -18.23
N ALA A 113 6.23 -14.57 -18.17
CA ALA A 113 7.33 -14.49 -19.13
C ALA A 113 8.67 -14.58 -18.39
N ASN A 114 9.15 -13.46 -17.86
CA ASN A 114 10.48 -13.36 -17.25
C ASN A 114 10.41 -12.76 -15.84
N THR A 115 11.36 -13.13 -14.99
CA THR A 115 11.65 -12.44 -13.73
C THR A 115 13.09 -11.93 -13.82
N ASN A 116 13.26 -10.65 -14.15
CA ASN A 116 14.57 -10.04 -14.32
C ASN A 116 15.03 -9.42 -12.99
N ILE A 117 16.18 -9.86 -12.47
CA ILE A 117 16.80 -9.29 -11.27
C ILE A 117 18.14 -8.69 -11.70
N GLN A 118 18.25 -7.38 -11.57
CA GLN A 118 19.47 -6.62 -11.87
C GLN A 118 19.91 -5.87 -10.62
N ALA A 119 21.22 -5.78 -10.41
CA ALA A 119 21.79 -5.00 -9.31
C ALA A 119 23.06 -4.30 -9.79
N SER A 120 23.21 -3.03 -9.42
CA SER A 120 24.44 -2.25 -9.67
C SER A 120 25.61 -2.68 -8.78
N GLN A 121 25.31 -3.46 -7.74
CA GLN A 121 26.27 -4.04 -6.80
C GLN A 121 25.92 -5.52 -6.58
N ASN A 122 26.54 -6.14 -5.57
CA ASN A 122 26.39 -7.56 -5.29
C ASN A 122 24.95 -7.93 -4.88
N ILE A 123 24.46 -9.09 -5.36
CA ILE A 123 23.24 -9.72 -4.86
C ILE A 123 23.63 -10.78 -3.82
N GLY A 124 23.18 -10.60 -2.57
CA GLY A 124 23.35 -11.58 -1.51
C GLY A 124 22.10 -12.44 -1.33
N ILE A 125 22.23 -13.77 -1.46
CA ILE A 125 21.16 -14.73 -1.22
C ILE A 125 21.59 -15.67 -0.09
N LYS A 126 20.82 -15.71 1.00
CA LYS A 126 21.04 -16.63 2.13
C LYS A 126 19.84 -17.56 2.26
N SER A 127 20.10 -18.84 2.53
CA SER A 127 19.08 -19.88 2.70
C SER A 127 19.57 -20.93 3.68
N LEU A 128 18.65 -21.64 4.34
CA LEU A 128 18.94 -22.77 5.23
C LEU A 128 18.98 -24.08 4.43
N ASN A 129 17.80 -24.52 3.93
CA ASN A 129 17.64 -25.72 3.12
C ASN A 129 17.07 -25.31 1.76
N THR A 130 17.86 -25.46 0.69
CA THR A 130 17.46 -25.04 -0.66
C THR A 130 17.25 -26.25 -1.57
N SER A 131 16.12 -26.31 -2.25
CA SER A 131 15.89 -27.21 -3.39
C SER A 131 15.61 -26.34 -4.61
N VAL A 132 16.63 -26.13 -5.44
CA VAL A 132 16.49 -25.42 -6.72
C VAL A 132 16.25 -26.46 -7.80
N LYS A 133 15.11 -26.37 -8.48
CA LYS A 133 14.82 -27.15 -9.68
C LYS A 133 14.67 -26.17 -10.84
N ALA A 134 15.48 -26.35 -11.88
CA ALA A 134 15.39 -25.59 -13.11
C ALA A 134 15.31 -26.59 -14.27
N ASP A 135 14.27 -26.48 -15.09
CA ASP A 135 13.99 -27.45 -16.16
C ASP A 135 14.76 -27.15 -17.45
N VAL A 136 15.25 -25.91 -17.65
CA VAL A 136 15.76 -25.46 -18.96
C VAL A 136 17.28 -25.27 -19.00
N SER A 137 17.87 -24.39 -18.16
CA SER A 137 19.33 -24.24 -18.02
C SER A 137 19.67 -23.18 -16.96
N LEU A 138 20.85 -23.29 -16.35
CA LEU A 138 21.49 -22.22 -15.58
C LEU A 138 22.76 -21.82 -16.35
N ASN A 139 22.75 -20.64 -16.95
CA ASN A 139 23.93 -20.08 -17.63
C ASN A 139 24.59 -19.03 -16.71
N ALA A 140 25.89 -19.18 -16.48
CA ALA A 140 26.69 -18.26 -15.68
C ALA A 140 27.93 -17.85 -16.48
N GLU A 141 27.92 -16.62 -17.02
CA GLU A 141 28.99 -16.09 -17.86
C GLU A 141 29.82 -15.05 -17.09
N GLY A 142 31.16 -15.15 -17.20
CA GLY A 142 32.09 -14.14 -16.65
C GLY A 142 32.42 -14.23 -15.15
N VAL A 143 32.21 -15.39 -14.49
CA VAL A 143 32.39 -15.53 -13.03
C VAL A 143 33.29 -16.70 -12.60
N ASN A 144 34.06 -16.48 -11.52
CA ASN A 144 34.65 -17.56 -10.72
C ASN A 144 33.56 -18.17 -9.83
N ILE A 145 33.17 -19.41 -10.11
CA ILE A 145 32.22 -20.16 -9.29
C ILE A 145 33.01 -20.91 -8.20
N ASN A 146 32.83 -20.52 -6.93
CA ASN A 146 33.49 -21.19 -5.80
C ASN A 146 32.45 -21.93 -4.95
N ILE A 147 32.39 -23.26 -5.09
CA ILE A 147 31.48 -24.12 -4.32
C ILE A 147 32.25 -24.68 -3.13
N LYS A 148 31.96 -24.17 -1.92
CA LYS A 148 32.47 -24.71 -0.67
C LYS A 148 31.38 -25.53 0.02
N GLY A 149 31.27 -26.81 -0.33
CA GLY A 149 30.30 -27.75 0.25
C GLY A 149 30.97 -29.04 0.71
N SER A 150 30.42 -29.69 1.74
CA SER A 150 30.92 -30.95 2.30
C SER A 150 30.35 -32.21 1.62
N ALA A 151 29.62 -32.07 0.50
CA ALA A 151 28.91 -33.14 -0.18
C ALA A 151 29.29 -33.27 -1.67
N THR A 152 29.10 -34.47 -2.20
CA THR A 152 29.43 -34.91 -3.56
C THR A 152 28.87 -33.96 -4.64
N ALA A 153 29.75 -33.27 -5.37
CA ALA A 153 29.38 -32.53 -6.57
C ALA A 153 29.58 -33.44 -7.80
N SER A 154 28.51 -33.72 -8.55
CA SER A 154 28.59 -34.44 -9.83
C SER A 154 28.38 -33.45 -10.97
N ILE A 155 29.46 -33.01 -11.60
CA ILE A 155 29.44 -32.16 -12.79
C ILE A 155 29.62 -33.08 -14.00
N LYS A 156 28.62 -33.18 -14.88
CA LYS A 156 28.74 -33.82 -16.19
C LYS A 156 28.72 -32.73 -17.25
N GLY A 157 29.84 -32.51 -17.91
CA GLY A 157 29.94 -31.55 -19.01
C GLY A 157 30.96 -32.00 -20.05
N SER A 158 30.67 -31.71 -21.33
CA SER A 158 31.64 -31.81 -22.43
C SER A 158 32.40 -30.50 -22.51
N ALA A 159 33.68 -30.49 -22.12
CA ALA A 159 34.52 -29.31 -22.27
C ALA A 159 34.84 -29.11 -23.76
N ALA A 160 34.49 -27.93 -24.30
CA ALA A 160 35.01 -27.45 -25.57
C ALA A 160 35.74 -26.13 -25.29
N THR A 161 37.07 -26.19 -25.17
CA THR A 161 37.90 -24.99 -25.09
C THR A 161 38.20 -24.50 -26.51
N MET A 162 37.60 -23.39 -26.94
CA MET A 162 38.14 -22.61 -28.06
C MET A 162 39.13 -21.60 -27.49
N VAL A 163 40.40 -21.76 -27.86
CA VAL A 163 41.43 -20.75 -27.66
C VAL A 163 41.39 -19.85 -28.89
N GLY A 164 41.01 -18.59 -28.71
CA GLY A 164 41.18 -17.52 -29.70
C GLY A 164 42.44 -16.72 -29.40
#